data_AF-A0A0D0DRL4-F1
#
_entry.id   AF-A0A0D0DRL4-F1
#
_cell.length_a   1.000
_cell.length_b   1.000
_cell.length_c   1.000
_cell.angle_alpha   90.00
_cell.angle_beta   90.00
_cell.angle_gamma   90.00
#
_symmetry.space_group_name_H-M   'P 1'
#
loop_
_entity.id
_entity.type
_entity.pdbx_description
1 polymer ?
#
loop_
_entity_poly.entity_id
_entity_poly.type
_entity_poly.pdbx_seq_one_letter_code
_entity_poly.pdbx_strand_id
1 'polypeptide(L)' 'MLHGFFPKSIAGHSMRAGGTTSLAAAGIPPDRIRAIGRWKSTAWERYVRKNPTLLQVLLFHGRSVHDPPFAFV' A
#
# COMPACT_ATOMS: atom_id res chain seq x y z
N MET A 1 -14.77 -6.53 -15.48
CA MET A 1 -15.14 -5.10 -15.53
C MET A 1 -15.22 -4.58 -14.09
N LEU A 2 -14.32 -3.70 -13.65
CA LEU A 2 -14.21 -3.35 -12.21
C LEU A 2 -15.43 -2.57 -11.68
N HIS A 3 -16.10 -1.80 -12.55
CA HIS A 3 -17.26 -0.98 -12.21
C HIS A 3 -18.56 -1.77 -11.95
N GLY A 4 -18.54 -3.10 -12.12
CA GLY A 4 -19.65 -3.96 -11.66
C GLY A 4 -19.63 -4.21 -10.15
N PHE A 5 -18.48 -4.00 -9.52
CA PHE A 5 -18.27 -4.26 -8.08
C PHE A 5 -17.92 -3.02 -7.28
N PHE A 6 -17.36 -1.99 -7.94
CA PHE A 6 -16.89 -0.78 -7.28
C PHE A 6 -17.51 0.48 -7.88
N PRO A 7 -17.63 1.56 -7.09
CA PRO A 7 -18.02 2.87 -7.59
C PRO A 7 -17.10 3.34 -8.73
N LYS A 8 -17.61 4.18 -9.64
CA LYS A 8 -16.83 4.73 -10.78
C LYS A 8 -15.57 5.49 -10.34
N SER A 9 -15.51 5.94 -9.10
CA SER A 9 -14.34 6.59 -8.50
C SER A 9 -13.20 5.62 -8.13
N ILE A 10 -13.45 4.31 -8.15
CA ILE A 10 -12.45 3.27 -7.89
C ILE A 10 -12.14 2.54 -9.19
N ALA A 11 -10.91 2.74 -9.67
CA ALA A 11 -10.40 2.10 -10.87
C ALA A 11 -9.21 1.18 -10.54
N GLY A 12 -8.71 0.46 -11.54
CA GLY A 12 -7.51 -0.37 -11.38
C GLY A 12 -6.29 0.42 -10.88
N HIS A 13 -6.23 1.71 -11.18
CA HIS A 13 -5.21 2.63 -10.66
C HIS A 13 -5.25 2.74 -9.12
N SER A 14 -6.45 2.76 -8.52
CA SER A 14 -6.64 2.78 -7.08
C SER A 14 -6.09 1.51 -6.42
N MET A 15 -6.29 0.34 -7.05
CA MET A 15 -5.72 -0.92 -6.56
C MET A 15 -4.19 -0.93 -6.63
N ARG A 16 -3.59 -0.36 -7.68
CA ARG A 16 -2.13 -0.22 -7.76
C ARG A 16 -1.60 0.69 -6.64
N ALA A 17 -2.29 1.79 -6.34
CA ALA A 17 -1.93 2.68 -5.24
C ALA A 17 -1.98 1.98 -3.88
N GLY A 18 -3.10 1.30 -3.59
CA GLY A 18 -3.30 0.56 -2.35
C GLY A 18 -2.27 -0.57 -2.19
N GLY A 19 -2.10 -1.42 -3.22
CA GLY A 19 -1.15 -2.53 -3.17
C GLY A 19 0.30 -2.08 -3.02
N THR A 20 0.71 -1.04 -3.74
CA THR A 20 2.06 -0.47 -3.64
C THR A 20 2.31 0.12 -2.24
N THR A 21 1.34 0.85 -1.70
CA THR A 21 1.42 1.42 -0.34
C THR A 21 1.48 0.31 0.72
N SER A 22 0.68 -0.75 0.56
CA SER A 22 0.65 -1.92 1.45
C SER A 22 1.99 -2.66 1.49
N LEU A 23 2.60 -2.91 0.33
CA LEU A 23 3.92 -3.55 0.23
C LEU A 23 5.03 -2.67 0.83
N ALA A 24 4.99 -1.37 0.57
CA ALA A 24 5.94 -0.42 1.15
C ALA A 24 5.80 -0.36 2.69
N ALA A 25 4.57 -0.37 3.21
CA ALA A 25 4.30 -0.41 4.65
C ALA A 25 4.76 -1.73 5.30
N ALA A 26 4.77 -2.83 4.54
CA ALA A 26 5.33 -4.11 4.97
C ALA A 26 6.87 -4.18 4.90
N GLY A 27 7.54 -3.09 4.53
CA GLY A 27 9.01 -3.04 4.43
C GLY A 27 9.58 -3.80 3.23
N ILE A 28 8.76 -4.16 2.23
CA ILE A 28 9.24 -4.85 1.03
C ILE A 28 10.16 -3.91 0.24
N PRO A 29 11.34 -4.37 -0.21
CA PRO A 29 12.30 -3.49 -0.85
C PRO A 29 11.80 -3.00 -2.24
N PRO A 30 12.20 -1.78 -2.66
CA PRO A 30 11.72 -1.11 -3.87
C PRO A 30 11.82 -1.90 -5.19
N ASP A 31 12.86 -2.69 -5.35
CA ASP A 31 13.11 -3.55 -6.52
C ASP A 31 12.04 -4.63 -6.65
N ARG A 32 11.67 -5.28 -5.54
CA ARG A 32 10.57 -6.26 -5.50
C ARG A 32 9.23 -5.61 -5.77
N ILE A 33 8.95 -4.45 -5.19
CA ILE A 33 7.70 -3.70 -5.45
C ILE A 33 7.60 -3.35 -6.95
N ARG A 34 8.70 -2.92 -7.56
CA ARG A 34 8.79 -2.66 -9.00
C ARG A 34 8.47 -3.89 -9.83
N ALA A 35 9.07 -5.02 -9.49
CA ALA A 35 8.86 -6.29 -10.18
C ALA A 35 7.39 -6.74 -10.08
N ILE A 36 6.80 -6.72 -8.88
CA ILE A 36 5.40 -7.08 -8.62
C ILE A 36 4.45 -6.17 -9.43
N GLY A 37 4.69 -4.87 -9.42
CA GLY A 37 3.87 -3.89 -10.14
C GLY A 37 4.19 -3.75 -11.62
N ARG A 38 5.15 -4.53 -12.16
CA ARG A 38 5.65 -4.49 -13.55
C ARG A 38 6.08 -3.08 -13.99
N TRP A 39 6.70 -2.35 -13.08
CA TRP A 39 7.19 -1.00 -13.30
C TRP A 39 8.64 -1.05 -13.80
N LYS A 40 8.93 -0.43 -14.94
CA LYS A 40 10.31 -0.26 -15.43
C LYS A 40 10.99 0.98 -14.85
N SER A 41 10.22 2.00 -14.49
CA SER A 41 10.71 3.27 -13.95
C SER A 41 10.33 3.48 -12.48
N THR A 42 10.84 4.55 -11.88
CA THR A 42 10.49 5.04 -10.54
C THR A 42 9.07 5.62 -10.43
N ALA A 43 8.24 5.52 -11.49
CA ALA A 43 6.86 6.00 -11.48
C ALA A 43 5.97 5.37 -10.39
N TRP A 44 6.34 4.19 -9.88
CA TRP A 44 5.68 3.52 -8.76
C TRP A 44 5.75 4.32 -7.45
N GLU A 45 6.75 5.19 -7.26
CA GLU A 45 6.92 5.96 -6.03
C GLU A 45 5.73 6.90 -5.77
N ARG A 46 5.12 7.44 -6.83
CA ARG A 46 3.90 8.27 -6.73
C ARG A 46 2.68 7.49 -6.23
N TYR A 47 2.71 6.17 -6.29
CA TYR A 47 1.66 5.30 -5.77
C TYR A 47 1.82 5.00 -4.29
N VAL A 48 2.99 5.26 -3.70
CA VAL A 48 3.23 5.14 -2.26
C VAL A 48 2.63 6.37 -1.58
N ARG A 49 1.43 6.20 -0.99
CA ARG A 49 0.81 7.27 -0.22
C ARG A 49 1.37 7.27 1.20
N LYS A 50 2.31 8.18 1.47
CA LYS A 50 2.77 8.49 2.84
C LYS A 50 1.70 9.33 3.54
N ASN A 51 0.70 8.69 4.11
CA ASN A 51 -0.27 9.37 4.96
C ASN A 51 0.37 9.57 6.36
N PRO A 52 0.57 10.80 6.83
CA PRO A 52 1.21 11.07 8.12
C PRO A 52 0.44 10.45 9.29
N THR A 53 -0.89 10.33 9.21
CA THR A 53 -1.71 9.61 10.20
C THR A 53 -1.41 8.11 10.21
N LEU A 54 -1.23 7.49 9.04
CA LEU A 54 -0.81 6.07 8.99
C LEU A 54 0.61 5.88 9.51
N LEU A 55 1.54 6.77 9.15
CA LEU A 55 2.90 6.74 9.67
C LEU A 55 2.93 6.96 11.19
N GLN A 56 2.12 7.87 11.72
CA GLN A 56 1.97 8.12 13.15
C GLN A 56 1.48 6.84 13.86
N VAL A 57 0.44 6.19 13.34
CA VAL A 57 -0.05 4.93 13.91
C VAL A 57 1.05 3.87 13.89
N LEU A 58 1.71 3.66 12.75
CA LEU A 58 2.78 2.67 12.60
C LEU A 58 3.98 2.92 13.52
N LEU A 59 4.49 4.16 13.56
CA LEU A 59 5.72 4.53 14.27
C LEU A 59 5.51 4.63 15.79
N PHE A 60 4.39 5.21 16.23
CA PHE A 60 4.13 5.43 17.66
C PHE A 60 3.40 4.26 18.33
N HIS A 61 2.79 3.34 17.56
CA HIS A 61 2.22 2.11 18.12
C HIS A 61 3.12 0.88 17.88
N GLY A 62 4.26 1.04 17.18
CA GLY A 62 5.25 -0.03 16.96
C GLY A 62 4.71 -1.25 16.20
N ARG A 63 3.61 -1.08 15.46
CA ARG A 63 2.84 -2.15 14.81
C ARG A 63 3.00 -2.05 13.30
N SER A 64 3.14 -3.19 12.63
CA SER A 64 2.94 -3.28 11.19
C SER A 64 1.46 -3.01 10.84
N VAL A 65 1.18 -2.44 9.68
CA VAL A 65 -0.22 -2.26 9.20
C VAL A 65 -0.93 -3.60 9.00
N HIS A 66 -0.15 -4.68 8.90
CA HIS A 66 -0.60 -6.04 8.72
C HIS A 66 -0.68 -6.82 10.03
N ASP A 67 -0.26 -6.24 11.16
CA ASP A 67 -0.44 -6.89 12.45
C ASP A 67 -1.92 -6.90 12.80
N PRO A 68 -2.46 -8.02 13.33
CA PRO A 68 -3.82 -8.05 13.80
C PRO A 68 -4.03 -7.00 14.90
N PRO A 69 -5.15 -6.23 14.86
CA PRO A 69 -5.45 -5.23 15.89
C PRO A 69 -5.57 -5.83 17.31
N PHE A 70 -5.73 -7.15 17.41
CA PHE A 70 -5.87 -7.89 18.67
C PHE A 70 -4.77 -8.93 18.90
N ALA A 71 -3.62 -8.84 18.22
CA ALA A 71 -2.45 -9.63 18.62
C ALA A 71 -1.90 -9.07 19.94
N PHE A 72 -2.56 -9.46 21.03
CA PHE A 72 -2.15 -9.31 22.41
C PHE A 72 -2.60 -10.60 23.11
N VAL A 73 -1.88 -11.69 22.88
CA VAL A 73 -1.45 -12.76 23.82
C VAL A 73 -0.41 -13.57 23.07
#